data_AF-A0A2W6YQ87-F1
#
_entry.id   AF-A0A2W6YQ87-F1
#
_cell.length_a   1.000
_cell.length_b   1.000
_cell.length_c   1.000
_cell.angle_alpha   90.00
_cell.angle_beta   90.00
_cell.angle_gamma   90.00
#
_symmetry.space_group_name_H-M   'P 1'
#
loop_
_entity.id
_entity.type
_entity.pdbx_description
1 polymer ?
#
loop_
_entity_poly.entity_id
_entity_poly.type
_entity_poly.pdbx_seq_one_letter_code
_entity_poly.pdbx_strand_id
1 'polypeptide(L)'
;MEQITIDLPKSITDVLATYAQEHQTSSSATVQKAIQQFLIQEGYLAKPKKPFRLSPATQGSGYTDTSINHDAVLAEFIYANKIQPKQL
;
A
#
# COMPACT_ATOMS: atom_id res chain seq x y z
N MET A 1 -6.09 -27.16 5.74
CA MET A 1 -6.84 -26.19 4.91
C MET A 1 -8.28 -26.68 4.88
N GLU A 2 -9.25 -25.81 5.13
CA GLU A 2 -10.66 -26.15 4.97
C GLU A 2 -11.10 -25.84 3.54
N GLN A 3 -11.91 -26.71 2.95
CA GLN A 3 -12.43 -26.54 1.60
C GLN A 3 -13.88 -26.10 1.67
N ILE A 4 -14.16 -24.94 1.06
CA ILE A 4 -15.50 -24.39 0.92
C ILE A 4 -15.79 -24.31 -0.58
N THR A 5 -16.89 -24.93 -1.01
CA THR A 5 -17.39 -24.80 -2.39
C THR A 5 -18.33 -23.62 -2.44
N ILE A 6 -18.06 -22.68 -3.34
CA ILE A 6 -18.88 -21.49 -3.58
C ILE A 6 -19.25 -21.44 -5.07
N ASP A 7 -20.50 -21.11 -5.35
CA ASP A 7 -20.94 -20.83 -6.72
C ASP A 7 -20.63 -19.37 -7.06
N LEU A 8 -19.88 -19.18 -8.16
CA LEU A 8 -19.52 -17.86 -8.67
C LEU A 8 -20.22 -17.61 -10.00
N PRO A 9 -20.70 -16.37 -10.25
CA PRO A 9 -21.23 -15.99 -11.55
C PRO A 9 -20.20 -16.18 -12.66
N LYS A 10 -20.66 -16.62 -13.83
CA LYS A 10 -19.80 -16.88 -14.99
C LYS A 10 -18.99 -15.64 -15.43
N SER A 11 -19.57 -14.45 -15.29
CA SER A 11 -18.88 -13.18 -15.56
C SER A 11 -17.63 -12.98 -14.69
N ILE A 12 -17.64 -13.49 -13.45
CA ILE A 12 -16.51 -13.38 -12.53
C ILE A 12 -15.49 -14.48 -12.83
N THR A 13 -15.93 -15.70 -13.15
CA THR A 13 -15.01 -16.81 -13.45
C THR A 13 -14.17 -16.55 -14.69
N ASP A 14 -14.77 -15.95 -15.72
CA ASP A 14 -14.06 -15.65 -16.97
C ASP A 14 -12.97 -14.59 -16.74
N VAL A 15 -13.29 -13.52 -16.00
CA VAL A 15 -12.33 -12.46 -15.65
C VAL A 15 -11.24 -12.97 -14.71
N LEU A 16 -11.58 -13.82 -13.74
CA LEU A 16 -10.60 -14.45 -12.85
C LEU A 16 -9.62 -15.33 -13.62
N ALA A 17 -10.09 -16.06 -14.64
CA ALA A 17 -9.23 -16.88 -15.49
C ALA A 17 -8.24 -16.01 -16.28
N THR A 18 -8.71 -14.89 -16.86
CA THR A 18 -7.84 -13.92 -17.55
C THR A 18 -6.81 -13.32 -16.60
N TYR A 19 -7.23 -12.85 -15.42
CA TYR A 19 -6.32 -12.28 -14.42
C TYR A 19 -5.28 -13.29 -13.92
N ALA A 20 -5.70 -14.54 -13.67
CA ALA A 20 -4.80 -15.62 -13.26
C ALA A 20 -3.71 -15.89 -14.32
N GLN A 21 -4.09 -15.86 -15.60
CA GLN A 21 -3.19 -16.05 -16.73
C GLN A 21 -2.18 -14.89 -16.86
N GLU A 22 -2.64 -13.65 -16.77
CA GLU A 22 -1.78 -12.45 -16.89
C GLU A 22 -0.76 -12.35 -15.75
N HIS A 23 -1.19 -12.64 -14.52
CA HIS A 23 -0.36 -12.50 -13.33
C HIS A 23 0.37 -13.79 -12.92
N GLN A 24 0.20 -14.89 -13.65
CA GLN A 24 0.77 -16.21 -13.33
C GLN A 24 0.46 -16.64 -11.90
N THR A 25 -0.76 -16.34 -11.44
CA THR A 25 -1.23 -16.65 -10.08
C THR A 25 -2.36 -17.66 -10.14
N SER A 26 -2.50 -18.47 -9.08
CA SER A 26 -3.65 -19.37 -8.97
C SER A 26 -4.94 -18.56 -8.74
N SER A 27 -6.01 -18.90 -9.47
CA SER A 27 -7.34 -18.35 -9.23
C SER A 27 -7.79 -18.49 -7.78
N SER A 28 -7.42 -19.61 -7.12
CA SER A 28 -7.73 -19.82 -5.70
C SER A 28 -7.02 -18.81 -4.79
N ALA A 29 -5.76 -18.49 -5.08
CA ALA A 29 -4.99 -17.53 -4.29
C ALA A 29 -5.54 -16.10 -4.44
N THR A 30 -5.97 -15.75 -5.65
CA THR A 30 -6.60 -14.45 -5.94
C THR A 30 -7.93 -14.30 -5.21
N VAL A 31 -8.78 -15.34 -5.23
CA VAL A 31 -10.07 -15.34 -4.51
C VAL A 31 -9.84 -15.27 -3.00
N GLN A 32 -8.91 -16.04 -2.45
CA GLN A 32 -8.56 -15.98 -1.02
C GLN A 32 -8.12 -14.58 -0.61
N LYS A 33 -7.26 -13.94 -1.43
CA LYS A 33 -6.79 -12.58 -1.18
C LYS A 33 -7.94 -11.57 -1.23
N ALA A 34 -8.84 -11.69 -2.20
CA ALA A 34 -9.99 -10.80 -2.32
C ALA A 34 -10.92 -10.92 -1.10
N ILE A 35 -11.24 -12.16 -0.67
CA ILE A 35 -12.06 -12.41 0.53
C ILE A 35 -11.37 -11.84 1.77
N GLN A 36 -10.07 -12.06 1.93
CA GLN A 36 -9.31 -11.52 3.05
C GLN A 36 -9.37 -9.98 3.08
N GLN A 37 -9.18 -9.33 1.93
CA GLN A 37 -9.25 -7.87 1.85
C GLN A 37 -10.65 -7.35 2.16
N PHE A 38 -11.70 -8.03 1.67
CA PHE A 38 -13.09 -7.70 1.98
C PHE A 38 -13.36 -7.79 3.49
N LEU A 39 -12.98 -8.89 4.13
CA LEU A 39 -13.17 -9.07 5.58
C LEU A 39 -12.37 -8.07 6.43
N ILE A 40 -11.20 -7.62 5.95
CA ILE A 40 -10.46 -6.54 6.60
C ILE A 40 -11.20 -5.21 6.50
N GLN A 41 -11.75 -4.90 5.32
CA GLN A 41 -12.48 -3.66 5.08
C GLN A 41 -13.75 -3.57 5.94
N GLU A 42 -14.47 -4.69 6.08
CA GLU A 42 -15.66 -4.80 6.93
C GLU A 42 -15.33 -4.90 8.43
N GLY A 43 -14.05 -4.98 8.81
CA GLY A 43 -13.62 -5.03 10.20
C GLY A 43 -13.71 -6.40 10.87
N TYR A 44 -14.13 -7.44 10.15
CA TYR A 44 -14.17 -8.83 10.66
C TYR A 44 -12.79 -9.47 10.80
N LEU A 45 -11.81 -9.03 9.99
CA LEU A 45 -10.45 -9.54 10.03
C LEU A 45 -9.47 -8.40 10.35
N ALA A 46 -8.64 -8.58 11.38
CA ALA A 46 -7.63 -7.59 11.72
C ALA A 46 -6.59 -7.49 10.60
N LYS A 47 -6.37 -6.28 10.07
CA LYS A 47 -5.28 -6.06 9.11
C LYS A 47 -3.97 -6.54 9.73
N PRO A 48 -3.15 -7.35 9.02
CA PRO A 48 -1.87 -7.77 9.55
C PRO A 48 -1.08 -6.51 9.92
N LYS A 49 -0.73 -6.38 11.20
CA LYS A 49 0.02 -5.24 11.71
C LYS A 49 1.36 -5.23 10.99
N LYS A 50 1.55 -4.31 10.05
CA LYS A 50 2.88 -4.06 9.50
C LYS A 50 3.71 -3.49 10.65
N PRO A 51 4.85 -4.11 11.00
CA PRO A 51 5.73 -3.52 12.00
C PRO A 51 6.13 -2.14 11.49
N PHE A 52 5.93 -1.13 12.31
CA PHE A 52 6.45 0.20 12.03
C PHE A 52 7.97 0.11 12.03
N ARG A 53 8.56 0.18 10.84
CA ARG A 53 10.01 0.17 10.66
C ARG A 53 10.45 1.58 10.31
N LEU A 54 11.07 2.25 11.27
CA LEU A 54 11.85 3.45 11.01
C LEU A 54 13.19 3.02 10.45
N SER A 55 13.45 3.34 9.18
CA SER A 55 14.79 3.30 8.61
C SER A 55 15.39 4.69 8.79
N PRO A 56 16.47 4.86 9.58
CA PRO A 56 17.10 6.16 9.72
C PRO A 56 17.64 6.62 8.35
N ALA A 57 17.51 7.92 8.08
CA ALA A 57 18.15 8.51 6.91
C ALA A 57 19.67 8.43 7.08
N THR A 58 20.40 8.22 5.99
CA THR A 58 21.88 8.19 6.00
C THR A 58 22.49 9.55 6.32
N GLN A 59 21.76 10.63 6.06
CA GLN A 59 22.13 12.00 6.37
C GLN A 59 20.94 12.69 7.05
N GLY A 60 21.21 13.38 8.16
CA GLY A 60 20.21 14.21 8.83
C GLY A 60 19.91 15.48 8.03
N SER A 61 18.86 16.20 8.41
CA SER A 61 18.46 17.46 7.75
C SER A 61 19.55 18.54 7.82
N GLY A 62 20.48 18.45 8.78
CA GLY A 62 21.53 19.46 9.02
C GLY A 62 21.05 20.65 9.86
N TYR A 63 19.76 20.69 10.21
CA TYR A 63 19.15 21.74 11.03
C TYR A 63 18.93 21.25 12.46
N THR A 64 19.16 22.11 13.44
CA THR A 64 19.10 21.77 14.87
C THR A 64 17.67 21.73 15.42
N ASP A 65 16.71 22.31 14.70
CA ASP A 65 15.35 22.59 15.16
C ASP A 65 14.27 22.17 14.14
N THR A 66 14.59 21.22 13.25
CA THR A 66 13.67 20.77 12.19
C THR A 66 12.29 20.35 12.70
N SER A 67 12.22 19.75 13.90
CA SER A 67 10.93 19.31 14.48
C SER A 67 10.03 20.48 14.91
N ILE A 68 10.59 21.68 15.10
CA ILE A 68 9.87 22.88 15.55
C ILE A 68 9.57 23.76 14.33
N ASN A 69 10.58 24.02 13.49
CA ASN A 69 10.53 24.97 12.38
C ASN A 69 10.48 24.27 11.01
N HIS A 70 9.74 23.17 10.89
CA HIS A 70 9.70 22.33 9.69
C HIS A 70 9.30 23.09 8.43
N ASP A 71 8.36 24.04 8.51
CA ASP A 71 7.94 24.84 7.35
C ASP A 71 9.06 25.73 6.81
N ALA A 72 9.81 26.37 7.70
CA ALA A 72 10.94 27.21 7.33
C ALA A 72 12.08 26.38 6.73
N VAL A 73 12.40 25.22 7.35
CA VAL A 73 13.41 24.28 6.84
C VAL A 73 13.01 23.76 5.46
N LEU A 74 11.74 23.42 5.23
CA LEU A 74 11.25 22.98 3.93
C LEU A 74 11.34 24.09 2.87
N ALA A 75 10.96 25.32 3.21
CA ALA A 75 11.06 26.46 2.31
C ALA A 75 12.52 26.75 1.90
N GLU A 76 13.44 26.73 2.88
CA GLU A 76 14.87 26.90 2.64
C GLU A 76 15.44 25.77 1.78
N PHE A 77 15.08 24.51 2.08
CA PHE A 77 15.49 23.36 1.29
C PHE A 77 15.02 23.45 -0.17
N ILE A 78 13.78 23.85 -0.40
CA ILE A 78 13.21 24.03 -1.75
C ILE A 78 13.97 25.12 -2.51
N TYR A 79 14.24 26.25 -1.85
CA TYR A 79 14.99 27.37 -2.44
C TYR A 79 16.43 26.97 -2.77
N ALA A 80 17.14 26.36 -1.82
CA ALA A 80 18.53 25.94 -1.98
C ALA A 80 18.71 24.89 -3.08
N ASN A 81 17.77 23.95 -3.20
CA ASN A 81 17.82 22.87 -4.18
C ASN A 81 17.07 23.17 -5.48
N LYS A 82 16.54 24.41 -5.65
CA LYS A 82 15.79 24.86 -6.84
C LYS A 82 14.68 23.89 -7.25
N ILE A 83 14.03 23.28 -6.27
CA ILE A 83 12.95 22.32 -6.52
C ILE A 83 11.73 23.14 -6.93
N GLN A 84 11.24 22.96 -8.15
CA GLN A 84 10.02 23.64 -8.57
C GLN A 84 8.84 23.02 -7.83
N PRO A 85 8.06 23.80 -7.05
CA PRO A 85 6.86 23.29 -6.43
C PRO A 85 5.88 22.90 -7.54
N LYS A 86 5.53 21.61 -7.60
CA LYS A 86 4.51 21.12 -8.52
C LYS A 86 3.18 21.73 -8.08
N GLN A 87 2.61 22.60 -8.92
CA GLN A 87 1.28 23.16 -8.69
C GLN A 87 0.27 22.00 -8.65
N LEU A 88 -0.51 21.93 -7.57
CA LEU A 88 -1.59 20.97 -7.36
C LEU A 88 -2.82 21.35 -8.19
#